data_AF-A0A4S8HWC7-F1
#
_entry.id   AF-A0A4S8HWC7-F1
#
_cell.length_a   1.000
_cell.length_b   1.000
_cell.length_c   1.000
_cell.angle_alpha   90.00
_cell.angle_beta   90.00
_cell.angle_gamma   90.00
#
_symmetry.space_group_name_H-M   'P 1'
#
loop_
_entity.id
_entity.type
_entity.pdbx_description
1 polymer ?
#
loop_
_entity_poly.entity_id
_entity_poly.type
_entity_poly.pdbx_seq_one_letter_code
_entity_poly.pdbx_strand_id
1 'polypeptide(L)'
;MLYKIVLHRCISVMAIVFFFHDNMATAQETVVSKYGVPVINKSAEYQVSIRNDSAKKMVELLKLIPGLVYDLRYGTTNNFTHSQMYVPATRHTFLRLPAARALAAVQKDLNNQGYGLKIFDAYRPYSVTVSFWELIKDEKYVANPGKGSGHNRGLAVDVTLIELKNNRELDMGTGFDNFSDTAHHGFTNLPPAVLKNRKLLLETMEKHGFNKLETEWWHFYWTNDRNYEVLDLSFKELNL
;
A
#
# COMPACT_ATOMS: atom_id res chain seq x y z
N MET A 1 -37.55 84.58 21.79
CA MET A 1 -37.68 84.14 20.38
C MET A 1 -36.67 83.02 20.16
N LEU A 2 -37.11 81.77 20.19
CA LEU A 2 -36.26 80.57 20.09
C LEU A 2 -35.78 80.36 18.65
N TYR A 3 -34.47 80.24 18.43
CA TYR A 3 -33.90 79.70 17.19
C TYR A 3 -33.28 78.32 17.46
N LYS A 4 -33.90 77.27 16.91
CA LYS A 4 -33.32 75.94 16.71
C LYS A 4 -32.47 75.99 15.44
N ILE A 5 -31.20 75.58 15.49
CA ILE A 5 -30.45 75.18 14.29
C ILE A 5 -29.72 73.87 14.56
N VAL A 6 -29.86 72.99 13.57
CA VAL A 6 -29.68 71.53 13.55
C VAL A 6 -28.21 71.15 13.38
N LEU A 7 -27.72 70.22 14.20
CA LEU A 7 -26.40 69.62 14.07
C LEU A 7 -26.43 68.51 13.00
N HIS A 8 -25.89 68.75 11.81
CA HIS A 8 -25.72 67.71 10.79
C HIS A 8 -24.47 66.86 11.10
N ARG A 9 -24.69 65.62 11.55
CA ARG A 9 -23.65 64.59 11.61
C ARG A 9 -23.41 64.02 10.20
N CYS A 10 -22.28 64.38 9.58
CA CYS A 10 -21.78 63.67 8.41
C CYS A 10 -21.21 62.31 8.84
N ILE A 11 -21.90 61.22 8.53
CA ILE A 11 -21.40 59.86 8.67
C ILE A 11 -20.71 59.50 7.35
N SER A 12 -19.37 59.46 7.34
CA SER A 12 -18.62 58.90 6.21
C SER A 12 -18.77 57.38 6.21
N VAL A 13 -19.48 56.84 5.22
CA VAL A 13 -19.58 55.39 4.99
C VAL A 13 -18.31 54.94 4.28
N MET A 14 -17.41 54.30 5.01
CA MET A 14 -16.21 53.67 4.46
C MET A 14 -16.64 52.36 3.78
N ALA A 15 -16.67 52.35 2.44
CA ALA A 15 -16.99 51.17 1.67
C ALA A 15 -15.85 50.13 1.79
N ILE A 16 -16.11 49.04 2.50
CA ILE A 16 -15.20 47.88 2.55
C ILE A 16 -15.41 47.09 1.26
N VAL A 17 -14.44 47.19 0.35
CA VAL A 17 -14.38 46.36 -0.86
C VAL A 17 -13.84 44.99 -0.45
N PHE A 18 -14.73 43.99 -0.37
CA PHE A 18 -14.31 42.60 -0.24
C PHE A 18 -13.83 42.10 -1.62
N PHE A 19 -12.52 41.96 -1.78
CA PHE A 19 -11.96 41.20 -2.90
C PHE A 19 -12.22 39.72 -2.66
N PHE A 20 -13.31 39.20 -3.22
CA PHE A 20 -13.49 37.76 -3.39
C PHE A 20 -12.41 37.27 -4.35
N HIS A 21 -11.35 36.66 -3.80
CA HIS A 21 -10.47 35.84 -4.59
C HIS A 21 -11.21 34.53 -4.84
N ASP A 22 -11.73 34.37 -6.06
CA ASP A 22 -12.16 33.07 -6.56
C ASP A 22 -10.91 32.18 -6.66
N ASN A 23 -10.62 31.46 -5.58
CA ASN A 23 -9.79 30.28 -5.67
C ASN A 23 -10.58 29.27 -6.49
N MET A 24 -10.40 29.28 -7.82
CA MET A 24 -10.77 28.15 -8.65
C MET A 24 -9.93 26.95 -8.17
N ALA A 25 -10.50 26.16 -7.27
CA ALA A 25 -10.00 24.84 -6.97
C ALA A 25 -10.13 24.03 -8.27
N THR A 26 -9.02 23.85 -8.98
CA THR A 26 -8.97 22.86 -10.06
C THR A 26 -9.25 21.51 -9.43
N ALA A 27 -10.44 20.96 -9.67
CA ALA A 27 -10.74 19.58 -9.33
C ALA A 27 -9.72 18.71 -10.10
N GLN A 28 -8.75 18.15 -9.38
CA GLN A 28 -7.82 17.20 -9.97
C GLN A 28 -8.63 15.92 -10.24
N GLU A 29 -8.98 15.68 -11.50
CA GLU A 29 -9.76 14.51 -11.88
C GLU A 29 -8.91 13.25 -11.80
N THR A 30 -9.33 12.33 -10.92
CA THR A 30 -8.88 10.94 -10.92
C THR A 30 -9.03 10.36 -12.32
N VAL A 31 -7.97 9.73 -12.86
CA VAL A 31 -8.01 9.18 -14.21
C VAL A 31 -8.71 7.82 -14.18
N VAL A 32 -9.73 7.64 -15.02
CA VAL A 32 -10.33 6.31 -15.24
C VAL A 32 -9.40 5.51 -16.15
N SER A 33 -8.93 4.37 -15.65
CA SER A 33 -8.06 3.46 -16.41
C SER A 33 -8.78 2.80 -17.60
N LYS A 34 -8.03 2.15 -18.48
CA LYS A 34 -8.58 1.37 -19.60
C LYS A 34 -9.52 0.22 -19.17
N TYR A 35 -9.48 -0.18 -17.89
CA TYR A 35 -10.37 -1.20 -17.31
C TYR A 35 -11.47 -0.61 -16.43
N GLY A 36 -11.68 0.71 -16.45
CA GLY A 36 -12.79 1.37 -15.77
C GLY A 36 -12.57 1.65 -14.28
N VAL A 37 -11.43 1.26 -13.69
CA VAL A 37 -11.13 1.62 -12.29
C VAL A 37 -10.53 3.03 -12.22
N PRO A 38 -10.99 3.91 -11.30
CA PRO A 38 -10.35 5.19 -11.03
C PRO A 38 -8.96 4.99 -10.40
N VAL A 39 -7.97 5.73 -10.89
CA VAL A 39 -6.56 5.63 -10.48
C VAL A 39 -6.00 7.01 -10.19
N ILE A 40 -5.33 7.14 -9.04
CA ILE A 40 -4.50 8.31 -8.74
C ILE A 40 -3.10 8.06 -9.31
N ASN A 41 -2.72 8.84 -10.32
CA ASN A 41 -1.41 8.77 -10.98
C ASN A 41 -0.62 10.09 -10.91
N LYS A 42 -1.08 11.06 -10.11
CA LYS A 42 -0.40 12.35 -9.90
C LYS A 42 -0.15 12.57 -8.42
N SER A 43 1.09 12.94 -8.04
CA SER A 43 1.43 13.23 -6.65
C SER A 43 0.54 14.31 -6.03
N ALA A 44 0.16 15.35 -6.78
CA ALA A 44 -0.68 16.43 -6.27
C ALA A 44 -2.04 15.94 -5.74
N GLU A 45 -2.69 15.04 -6.47
CA GLU A 45 -3.97 14.43 -6.08
C GLU A 45 -3.81 13.51 -4.87
N TYR A 46 -2.75 12.71 -4.85
CA TYR A 46 -2.41 11.89 -3.69
C TYR A 46 -2.15 12.74 -2.43
N GLN A 47 -1.50 13.90 -2.55
CA GLN A 47 -1.32 14.82 -1.42
C GLN A 47 -2.65 15.40 -0.92
N VAL A 48 -3.64 15.63 -1.80
CA VAL A 48 -5.01 15.99 -1.39
C VAL A 48 -5.62 14.85 -0.57
N SER A 49 -5.51 13.61 -1.05
CA SER A 49 -6.02 12.42 -0.35
C SER A 49 -5.43 12.28 1.06
N ILE A 50 -4.12 12.50 1.23
CA ILE A 50 -3.47 12.49 2.55
C ILE A 50 -3.93 13.64 3.44
N ARG A 51 -4.12 14.85 2.90
CA ARG A 51 -4.62 15.99 3.69
C ARG A 51 -6.03 15.72 4.23
N ASN A 52 -6.85 15.04 3.45
CA ASN A 52 -8.20 14.66 3.84
C ASN A 52 -8.21 13.50 4.85
N ASP A 53 -7.30 12.53 4.70
CA ASP A 53 -7.11 11.43 5.65
C ASP A 53 -5.63 11.03 5.74
N SER A 54 -4.99 11.40 6.85
CA SER A 54 -3.58 11.09 7.09
C SER A 54 -3.27 9.59 7.17
N ALA A 55 -4.25 8.73 7.44
CA ALA A 55 -4.08 7.27 7.41
C ALA A 55 -3.81 6.75 6.00
N LYS A 56 -4.10 7.56 4.96
CA LYS A 56 -3.77 7.26 3.57
C LYS A 56 -2.31 7.50 3.24
N LYS A 57 -1.48 8.06 4.13
CA LYS A 57 -0.05 8.21 3.84
C LYS A 57 0.61 6.84 3.61
N MET A 58 1.26 6.67 2.47
CA MET A 58 2.22 5.61 2.17
C MET A 58 3.50 5.87 2.97
N VAL A 59 3.96 4.84 3.68
CA VAL A 59 5.13 4.86 4.54
C VAL A 59 6.14 3.89 3.97
N GLU A 60 7.38 4.36 3.77
CA GLU A 60 8.48 3.49 3.35
C GLU A 60 8.83 2.54 4.50
N LEU A 61 8.85 1.24 4.24
CA LEU A 61 8.87 0.25 5.31
C LEU A 61 10.21 0.19 6.04
N LEU A 62 11.37 0.39 5.38
CA LEU A 62 12.67 0.38 6.07
C LEU A 62 12.87 1.60 6.96
N LYS A 63 12.30 2.76 6.61
CA LYS A 63 12.29 3.95 7.47
C LYS A 63 11.52 3.68 8.77
N LEU A 64 10.42 2.94 8.71
CA LEU A 64 9.61 2.61 9.90
C LEU A 64 10.10 1.35 10.63
N ILE A 65 10.64 0.39 9.90
CA ILE A 65 10.98 -0.96 10.37
C ILE A 65 12.40 -1.30 9.84
N PRO A 66 13.48 -0.74 10.43
CA PRO A 66 14.83 -0.87 9.89
C PRO A 66 15.39 -2.30 9.82
N GLY A 67 14.78 -3.24 10.55
CA GLY A 67 15.18 -4.65 10.58
C GLY A 67 14.57 -5.53 9.49
N LEU A 68 13.74 -4.98 8.59
CA LEU A 68 13.21 -5.75 7.45
C LEU A 68 14.31 -6.14 6.48
N VAL A 69 14.14 -7.30 5.84
CA VAL A 69 14.93 -7.70 4.68
C VAL A 69 14.05 -7.58 3.44
N TYR A 70 14.60 -7.02 2.37
CA TYR A 70 13.92 -6.93 1.09
C TYR A 70 14.50 -7.94 0.11
N ASP A 71 13.60 -8.58 -0.62
CA ASP A 71 13.88 -9.34 -1.83
C ASP A 71 12.76 -9.03 -2.81
N LEU A 72 12.71 -7.76 -3.28
CA LEU A 72 11.61 -7.24 -4.09
C LEU A 72 11.59 -7.93 -5.47
N ARG A 73 10.86 -9.05 -5.57
CA ARG A 73 10.96 -10.03 -6.67
C ARG A 73 10.63 -9.44 -8.03
N TYR A 74 9.64 -8.56 -8.08
CA TYR A 74 9.23 -7.85 -9.30
C TYR A 74 10.22 -6.74 -9.72
N GLY A 75 11.18 -6.37 -8.87
CA GLY A 75 12.34 -5.55 -9.23
C GLY A 75 13.49 -6.34 -9.88
N THR A 76 13.32 -7.64 -10.10
CA THR A 76 14.32 -8.53 -10.71
C THR A 76 13.65 -9.45 -11.74
N THR A 77 14.39 -10.38 -12.36
CA THR A 77 13.81 -11.45 -13.20
C THR A 77 13.42 -12.70 -12.41
N ASN A 78 13.65 -12.73 -11.09
CA ASN A 78 13.29 -13.83 -10.21
C ASN A 78 11.82 -13.68 -9.78
N ASN A 79 10.89 -13.86 -10.71
CA ASN A 79 9.45 -13.85 -10.49
C ASN A 79 8.76 -14.65 -11.60
N PHE A 80 7.45 -14.89 -11.49
CA PHE A 80 6.72 -15.73 -12.45
C PHE A 80 6.71 -15.23 -13.91
N THR A 81 6.95 -13.94 -14.16
CA THR A 81 7.02 -13.39 -15.52
C THR A 81 8.41 -13.53 -16.15
N HIS A 82 9.41 -13.92 -15.36
CA HIS A 82 10.83 -13.93 -15.73
C HIS A 82 11.34 -12.57 -16.27
N SER A 83 10.60 -11.49 -16.01
CA SER A 83 10.85 -10.15 -16.51
C SER A 83 10.92 -9.17 -15.34
N GLN A 84 11.70 -8.10 -15.51
CA GLN A 84 11.76 -7.03 -14.52
C GLN A 84 10.58 -6.08 -14.71
N MET A 85 9.75 -5.95 -13.67
CA MET A 85 8.45 -5.26 -13.74
C MET A 85 8.46 -3.92 -13.03
N TYR A 86 9.28 -3.79 -11.97
CA TYR A 86 9.59 -2.51 -11.34
C TYR A 86 10.78 -1.86 -12.01
N VAL A 87 10.94 -0.55 -11.79
CA VAL A 87 12.09 0.18 -12.31
C VAL A 87 13.40 -0.45 -11.80
N PRO A 88 14.45 -0.50 -12.63
CA PRO A 88 15.73 -1.06 -12.22
C PRO A 88 16.25 -0.44 -10.92
N ALA A 89 16.83 -1.29 -10.06
CA ALA A 89 17.35 -0.91 -8.75
C ALA A 89 16.31 -0.32 -7.78
N THR A 90 15.04 -0.72 -7.87
CA THR A 90 14.04 -0.45 -6.82
C THR A 90 14.51 -1.04 -5.49
N ARG A 91 14.69 -0.18 -4.48
CA ARG A 91 15.20 -0.53 -3.13
C ARG A 91 14.23 -0.14 -2.00
N HIS A 92 13.07 0.37 -2.35
CA HIS A 92 12.10 0.90 -1.42
C HIS A 92 10.73 0.31 -1.75
N THR A 93 9.97 0.00 -0.71
CA THR A 93 8.55 -0.34 -0.86
C THR A 93 7.76 0.27 0.28
N PHE A 94 6.44 0.30 0.11
CA PHE A 94 5.56 1.11 0.92
C PHE A 94 4.30 0.34 1.31
N LEU A 95 3.72 0.70 2.44
CA LEU A 95 2.33 0.38 2.80
C LEU A 95 1.65 1.66 3.30
N ARG A 96 0.31 1.69 3.29
CA ARG A 96 -0.45 2.73 3.98
C ARG A 96 -0.16 2.69 5.48
N LEU A 97 -0.24 3.84 6.14
CA LEU A 97 0.21 4.05 7.51
C LEU A 97 -0.33 3.01 8.52
N PRO A 98 -1.64 2.65 8.54
CA PRO A 98 -2.13 1.62 9.47
C PRO A 98 -1.49 0.25 9.23
N ALA A 99 -1.44 -0.20 7.97
CA ALA A 99 -0.84 -1.48 7.60
C ALA A 99 0.67 -1.50 7.91
N ALA A 100 1.38 -0.41 7.64
CA ALA A 100 2.81 -0.29 7.96
C ALA A 100 3.06 -0.39 9.49
N ARG A 101 2.22 0.25 10.30
CA ARG A 101 2.31 0.16 11.78
C ARG A 101 1.99 -1.24 12.30
N ALA A 102 0.99 -1.90 11.72
CA ALA A 102 0.69 -3.29 12.05
C ALA A 102 1.86 -4.22 11.69
N LEU A 103 2.46 -4.03 10.52
CA LEU A 103 3.65 -4.81 10.11
C LEU A 103 4.85 -4.57 11.04
N ALA A 104 5.00 -3.35 11.56
CA ALA A 104 6.02 -3.06 12.57
C ALA A 104 5.79 -3.84 13.87
N ALA A 105 4.53 -4.04 14.27
CA ALA A 105 4.17 -4.86 15.42
C ALA A 105 4.44 -6.35 15.16
N VAL A 106 4.13 -6.86 13.97
CA VAL A 106 4.50 -8.22 13.53
C VAL A 106 6.01 -8.43 13.63
N GLN A 107 6.81 -7.53 13.04
CA GLN A 107 8.27 -7.62 13.09
C GLN A 107 8.77 -7.64 14.53
N LYS A 108 8.21 -6.82 15.41
CA LYS A 108 8.58 -6.78 16.83
C LYS A 108 8.30 -8.13 17.52
N ASP A 109 7.15 -8.75 17.26
CA ASP A 109 6.77 -10.03 17.86
C ASP A 109 7.64 -11.19 17.34
N LEU A 110 7.99 -11.17 16.05
CA LEU A 110 8.92 -12.14 15.46
C LEU A 110 10.34 -11.98 16.00
N ASN A 111 10.81 -10.73 16.20
CA ASN A 111 12.14 -10.47 16.74
C ASN A 111 12.33 -11.09 18.13
N ASN A 112 11.29 -11.05 18.98
CA ASN A 112 11.32 -11.68 20.31
C ASN A 112 11.46 -13.21 20.25
N GLN A 113 11.17 -13.81 19.09
CA GLN A 113 11.25 -15.25 18.83
C GLN A 113 12.50 -15.62 18.01
N GLY A 114 13.38 -14.67 17.69
CA GLY A 114 14.58 -14.88 16.88
C GLY A 114 14.34 -14.89 15.36
N TYR A 115 13.18 -14.40 14.91
CA TYR A 115 12.80 -14.34 13.49
C TYR A 115 12.60 -12.91 13.01
N GLY A 116 12.61 -12.71 11.70
CA GLY A 116 12.23 -11.45 11.05
C GLY A 116 11.45 -11.68 9.77
N LEU A 117 10.93 -10.60 9.19
CA LEU A 117 10.26 -10.66 7.89
C LEU A 117 11.24 -10.38 6.75
N LYS A 118 11.04 -11.11 5.66
CA LYS A 118 11.54 -10.76 4.33
C LYS A 118 10.35 -10.40 3.43
N ILE A 119 10.43 -9.27 2.76
CA ILE A 119 9.37 -8.74 1.88
C ILE A 119 9.68 -9.11 0.42
N PHE A 120 8.76 -9.80 -0.24
CA PHE A 120 8.81 -10.11 -1.67
C PHE A 120 8.09 -9.04 -2.51
N ASP A 121 6.95 -8.55 -2.01
CA ASP A 121 6.22 -7.43 -2.61
C ASP A 121 5.38 -6.68 -1.57
N ALA A 122 5.06 -5.42 -1.84
CA ALA A 122 4.10 -4.64 -1.05
C ALA A 122 3.35 -3.65 -1.96
N TYR A 123 3.71 -2.36 -1.96
CA TYR A 123 3.16 -1.44 -2.95
C TYR A 123 3.58 -1.83 -4.37
N ARG A 124 2.57 -2.05 -5.22
CA ARG A 124 2.70 -2.35 -6.64
C ARG A 124 1.96 -1.27 -7.43
N PRO A 125 2.62 -0.47 -8.28
CA PRO A 125 1.92 0.47 -9.16
C PRO A 125 0.87 -0.25 -10.00
N TYR A 126 -0.30 0.36 -10.18
CA TYR A 126 -1.42 -0.25 -10.91
C TYR A 126 -1.03 -0.68 -12.35
N SER A 127 -0.18 0.10 -13.03
CA SER A 127 0.38 -0.25 -14.33
C SER A 127 1.05 -1.63 -14.36
N VAL A 128 1.69 -2.05 -13.26
CA VAL A 128 2.30 -3.39 -13.15
C VAL A 128 1.23 -4.48 -13.04
N THR A 129 0.13 -4.23 -12.30
CA THR A 129 -1.02 -5.14 -12.28
C THR A 129 -1.64 -5.28 -13.67
N VAL A 130 -1.72 -4.19 -14.44
CA VAL A 130 -2.15 -4.25 -15.84
C VAL A 130 -1.19 -5.10 -16.68
N SER A 131 0.12 -4.94 -16.52
CA SER A 131 1.11 -5.75 -17.26
C SER A 131 1.00 -7.24 -16.91
N PHE A 132 0.82 -7.60 -15.64
CA PHE A 132 0.56 -8.98 -15.22
C PHE A 132 -0.70 -9.56 -15.87
N TRP A 133 -1.78 -8.78 -15.85
CA TRP A 133 -3.04 -9.18 -16.45
C TRP A 133 -2.91 -9.41 -17.96
N GLU A 134 -2.21 -8.54 -18.69
CA GLU A 134 -2.06 -8.70 -20.15
C GLU A 134 -1.25 -9.92 -20.55
N LEU A 135 -0.35 -10.41 -19.68
CA LEU A 135 0.42 -11.63 -19.91
C LEU A 135 -0.40 -12.90 -19.63
N ILE A 136 -1.21 -12.92 -18.57
CA ILE A 136 -1.83 -14.15 -18.05
C ILE A 136 -3.33 -14.24 -18.35
N LYS A 137 -4.07 -13.13 -18.19
CA LYS A 137 -5.53 -13.03 -18.41
C LYS A 137 -6.39 -14.05 -17.64
N ASP A 138 -5.94 -14.44 -16.43
CA ASP A 138 -6.65 -15.36 -15.54
C ASP A 138 -6.64 -14.83 -14.09
N GLU A 139 -7.83 -14.58 -13.52
CA GLU A 139 -8.01 -14.10 -12.14
C GLU A 139 -7.54 -15.07 -11.06
N LYS A 140 -7.32 -16.34 -11.42
CA LYS A 140 -6.73 -17.33 -10.49
C LYS A 140 -5.28 -17.04 -10.15
N TYR A 141 -4.57 -16.33 -11.04
CA TYR A 141 -3.12 -16.12 -10.94
C TYR A 141 -2.76 -14.65 -10.78
N VAL A 142 -3.55 -13.74 -11.37
CA VAL A 142 -3.25 -12.30 -11.34
C VAL A 142 -4.52 -11.49 -11.12
N ALA A 143 -4.43 -10.43 -10.32
CA ALA A 143 -5.58 -9.59 -10.01
C ALA A 143 -6.19 -8.94 -11.27
N ASN A 144 -7.53 -8.95 -11.38
CA ASN A 144 -8.25 -8.25 -12.44
C ASN A 144 -8.07 -6.72 -12.30
N PRO A 145 -7.50 -6.04 -13.30
CA PRO A 145 -7.29 -4.60 -13.24
C PRO A 145 -8.58 -3.78 -13.12
N GLY A 146 -9.74 -4.28 -13.53
CA GLY A 146 -11.03 -3.60 -13.35
C GLY A 146 -11.46 -3.46 -11.88
N LYS A 147 -10.87 -4.25 -10.98
CA LYS A 147 -11.06 -4.16 -9.52
C LYS A 147 -9.87 -3.49 -8.81
N GLY A 148 -8.73 -3.37 -9.49
CA GLY A 148 -7.42 -3.14 -8.86
C GLY A 148 -7.03 -4.32 -7.95
N SER A 149 -6.08 -4.10 -7.04
CA SER A 149 -5.68 -5.06 -6.00
C SER A 149 -5.32 -4.38 -4.67
N GLY A 150 -5.13 -5.17 -3.61
CA GLY A 150 -4.64 -4.65 -2.32
C GLY A 150 -3.25 -4.03 -2.42
N HIS A 151 -2.39 -4.53 -3.33
CA HIS A 151 -1.04 -4.00 -3.53
C HIS A 151 -1.03 -2.57 -4.06
N ASN A 152 -1.84 -2.25 -5.09
CA ASN A 152 -1.93 -0.87 -5.60
C ASN A 152 -2.66 0.08 -4.65
N ARG A 153 -3.36 -0.44 -3.64
CA ARG A 153 -3.91 0.36 -2.54
C ARG A 153 -2.92 0.56 -1.39
N GLY A 154 -1.78 -0.14 -1.40
CA GLY A 154 -0.80 -0.14 -0.32
C GLY A 154 -1.28 -0.88 0.93
N LEU A 155 -2.16 -1.87 0.76
CA LEU A 155 -2.77 -2.63 1.86
C LEU A 155 -2.38 -4.11 1.84
N ALA A 156 -1.71 -4.61 0.81
CA ALA A 156 -1.25 -5.99 0.74
C ALA A 156 0.28 -6.07 0.79
N VAL A 157 0.79 -7.16 1.36
CA VAL A 157 2.21 -7.47 1.49
C VAL A 157 2.42 -8.97 1.30
N ASP A 158 3.43 -9.31 0.50
CA ASP A 158 3.89 -10.68 0.28
C ASP A 158 5.19 -10.89 1.05
N VAL A 159 5.19 -11.86 1.97
CA VAL A 159 6.27 -12.02 2.94
C VAL A 159 6.65 -13.48 3.20
N THR A 160 7.87 -13.67 3.71
CA THR A 160 8.30 -14.90 4.38
C THR A 160 9.00 -14.59 5.70
N LEU A 161 9.33 -15.63 6.45
CA LEU A 161 10.12 -15.54 7.67
C LEU A 161 11.59 -15.84 7.39
N ILE A 162 12.47 -15.13 8.11
CA ILE A 162 13.91 -15.40 8.18
C ILE A 162 14.34 -15.66 9.61
N GLU A 163 15.39 -16.45 9.81
CA GLU A 163 16.12 -16.53 11.07
C GLU A 163 17.02 -15.29 11.24
N LEU A 164 16.92 -14.55 12.35
CA LEU A 164 17.74 -13.34 12.55
C LEU A 164 19.24 -13.63 12.68
N LYS A 165 19.62 -14.84 13.12
CA LYS A 165 21.02 -15.21 13.33
C LYS A 165 21.86 -15.18 12.05
N ASN A 166 21.23 -15.43 10.89
CA ASN A 166 21.93 -15.61 9.61
C ASN A 166 21.12 -15.14 8.39
N ASN A 167 19.97 -14.51 8.59
CA ASN A 167 19.03 -14.06 7.56
C ASN A 167 18.56 -15.16 6.60
N ARG A 168 18.63 -16.43 7.03
CA ARG A 168 18.19 -17.55 6.21
C ARG A 168 16.68 -17.64 6.20
N GLU A 169 16.11 -17.74 5.00
CA GLU A 169 14.68 -17.99 4.83
C GLU A 169 14.28 -19.33 5.46
N LEU A 170 13.14 -19.32 6.13
CA LEU A 170 12.48 -20.53 6.59
C LEU A 170 11.79 -21.22 5.41
N ASP A 171 11.85 -22.55 5.40
CA ASP A 171 11.18 -23.35 4.37
C ASP A 171 9.66 -23.30 4.57
N MET A 172 8.97 -22.87 3.52
CA MET A 172 7.52 -22.71 3.45
C MET A 172 6.88 -23.75 2.53
N GLY A 173 7.63 -24.74 2.06
CA GLY A 173 7.18 -25.87 1.23
C GLY A 173 7.08 -25.55 -0.26
N THR A 174 6.80 -24.30 -0.61
CA THR A 174 6.84 -23.80 -1.98
C THR A 174 7.54 -22.45 -2.02
N GLY A 175 8.01 -22.06 -3.21
CA GLY A 175 8.48 -20.69 -3.45
C GLY A 175 7.33 -19.68 -3.55
N PHE A 176 7.68 -18.41 -3.47
CA PHE A 176 6.82 -17.28 -3.84
C PHE A 176 6.35 -17.40 -5.31
N ASP A 177 5.16 -16.89 -5.62
CA ASP A 177 4.46 -17.03 -6.91
C ASP A 177 4.22 -18.51 -7.34
N ASN A 178 4.15 -19.46 -6.40
CA ASN A 178 3.71 -20.82 -6.72
C ASN A 178 2.18 -20.87 -6.80
N PHE A 179 1.65 -21.01 -8.00
CA PHE A 179 0.20 -21.00 -8.24
C PHE A 179 -0.49 -22.38 -8.18
N SER A 180 0.12 -23.36 -7.51
CA SER A 180 -0.52 -24.65 -7.25
C SER A 180 -1.24 -24.66 -5.90
N ASP A 181 -2.13 -25.64 -5.71
CA ASP A 181 -2.84 -25.85 -4.45
C ASP A 181 -1.88 -26.06 -3.25
N THR A 182 -0.66 -26.53 -3.49
CA THR A 182 0.38 -26.68 -2.46
C THR A 182 0.80 -25.36 -1.79
N ALA A 183 0.52 -24.22 -2.44
CA ALA A 183 0.75 -22.89 -1.87
C ALA A 183 -0.38 -22.41 -0.95
N HIS A 184 -1.55 -23.05 -0.98
CA HIS A 184 -2.70 -22.64 -0.19
C HIS A 184 -2.45 -22.78 1.32
N HIS A 185 -3.04 -21.91 2.14
CA HIS A 185 -2.96 -22.02 3.60
C HIS A 185 -3.57 -23.34 4.12
N GLY A 186 -4.62 -23.83 3.47
CA GLY A 186 -5.30 -25.08 3.82
C GLY A 186 -4.56 -26.36 3.40
N PHE A 187 -3.45 -26.26 2.66
CA PHE A 187 -2.70 -27.44 2.21
C PHE A 187 -1.80 -27.98 3.33
N THR A 188 -2.16 -29.13 3.89
CA THR A 188 -1.50 -29.71 5.07
C THR A 188 -0.58 -30.90 4.77
N ASN A 189 -0.52 -31.38 3.53
CA ASN A 189 0.37 -32.48 3.13
C ASN A 189 1.82 -31.98 2.93
N LEU A 190 2.41 -31.42 3.99
CA LEU A 190 3.75 -30.83 4.03
C LEU A 190 4.51 -31.36 5.25
N PRO A 191 5.86 -31.32 5.24
CA PRO A 191 6.65 -31.69 6.40
C PRO A 191 6.23 -30.90 7.67
N PRO A 192 6.26 -31.50 8.86
CA PRO A 192 5.84 -30.84 10.10
C PRO A 192 6.56 -29.50 10.38
N ALA A 193 7.83 -29.39 9.99
CA ALA A 193 8.60 -28.16 10.12
C ALA A 193 8.03 -27.02 9.24
N VAL A 194 7.61 -27.34 8.01
CA VAL A 194 6.99 -26.37 7.09
C VAL A 194 5.65 -25.90 7.63
N LEU A 195 4.81 -26.83 8.12
CA LEU A 195 3.53 -26.49 8.73
C LEU A 195 3.70 -25.57 9.94
N LYS A 196 4.72 -25.82 10.78
CA LYS A 196 5.07 -24.95 11.90
C LYS A 196 5.47 -23.54 11.43
N ASN A 197 6.26 -23.43 10.37
CA ASN A 197 6.68 -22.13 9.82
C ASN A 197 5.51 -21.34 9.25
N ARG A 198 4.66 -21.98 8.43
CA ARG A 198 3.43 -21.35 7.89
C ARG A 198 2.49 -20.91 9.00
N LYS A 199 2.32 -21.75 10.03
CA LYS A 199 1.50 -21.43 11.21
C LYS A 199 2.05 -20.21 11.96
N LEU A 200 3.36 -20.18 12.23
CA LEU A 200 4.00 -19.03 12.89
C LEU A 200 3.77 -17.74 12.10
N LEU A 201 3.97 -17.76 10.78
CA LEU A 201 3.74 -16.59 9.94
C LEU A 201 2.27 -16.14 10.01
N LEU A 202 1.36 -17.08 9.74
CA LEU A 202 -0.08 -16.83 9.73
C LEU A 202 -0.58 -16.25 11.05
N GLU A 203 -0.31 -16.93 12.17
CA GLU A 203 -0.81 -16.52 13.49
C GLU A 203 -0.23 -15.16 13.91
N THR A 204 1.03 -14.86 13.57
CA THR A 204 1.62 -13.57 13.92
C THR A 204 1.02 -12.44 13.07
N MET A 205 0.80 -12.67 11.78
CA MET A 205 0.16 -11.70 10.89
C MET A 205 -1.29 -11.43 11.33
N GLU A 206 -2.09 -12.48 11.59
CA GLU A 206 -3.48 -12.38 12.03
C GLU A 206 -3.61 -11.73 13.42
N LYS A 207 -2.71 -12.05 14.36
CA LYS A 207 -2.65 -11.41 15.68
C LYS A 207 -2.54 -9.88 15.60
N HIS A 208 -1.91 -9.36 14.54
CA HIS A 208 -1.73 -7.94 14.33
C HIS A 208 -2.70 -7.33 13.33
N GLY A 209 -3.73 -8.07 12.90
CA GLY A 209 -4.87 -7.56 12.15
C GLY A 209 -4.81 -7.74 10.63
N PHE A 210 -3.79 -8.43 10.11
CA PHE A 210 -3.78 -8.83 8.71
C PHE A 210 -4.70 -10.04 8.49
N ASN A 211 -5.29 -10.12 7.30
CA ASN A 211 -6.00 -11.29 6.82
C ASN A 211 -5.12 -12.02 5.81
N LYS A 212 -5.28 -13.33 5.69
CA LYS A 212 -4.62 -14.14 4.66
C LYS A 212 -5.43 -14.17 3.37
N LEU A 213 -4.77 -14.40 2.25
CA LEU A 213 -5.40 -14.92 1.04
C LEU A 213 -5.27 -16.43 1.04
N GLU A 214 -6.39 -17.17 1.07
CA GLU A 214 -6.38 -18.64 1.24
C GLU A 214 -5.50 -19.40 0.25
N THR A 215 -5.34 -18.87 -0.96
CA THR A 215 -4.59 -19.49 -2.05
C THR A 215 -3.08 -19.21 -2.02
N GLU A 216 -2.59 -18.35 -1.13
CA GLU A 216 -1.20 -17.89 -1.14
C GLU A 216 -0.64 -17.76 0.28
N TRP A 217 0.19 -18.71 0.73
CA TRP A 217 0.73 -18.71 2.10
C TRP A 217 1.53 -17.45 2.48
N TRP A 218 2.06 -16.73 1.48
CA TRP A 218 2.87 -15.54 1.66
C TRP A 218 2.06 -14.24 1.69
N HIS A 219 0.81 -14.26 1.22
CA HIS A 219 0.04 -13.05 0.93
C HIS A 219 -0.87 -12.68 2.09
N PHE A 220 -0.68 -11.45 2.56
CA PHE A 220 -1.47 -10.87 3.64
C PHE A 220 -1.99 -9.50 3.25
N TYR A 221 -3.24 -9.21 3.61
CA TYR A 221 -3.86 -7.92 3.34
C TYR A 221 -4.49 -7.32 4.59
N TRP A 222 -4.37 -6.00 4.68
CA TRP A 222 -5.04 -5.18 5.66
C TRP A 222 -6.47 -4.90 5.22
N THR A 223 -7.41 -4.95 6.16
CA THR A 223 -8.82 -4.69 5.86
C THR A 223 -8.98 -3.29 5.27
N ASN A 224 -9.65 -3.22 4.13
CA ASN A 224 -9.98 -1.99 3.43
C ASN A 224 -11.24 -1.35 4.06
N ASP A 225 -11.12 -0.92 5.31
CA ASP A 225 -12.20 -0.27 6.10
C ASP A 225 -12.48 1.18 5.67
N ARG A 226 -11.63 1.73 4.79
CA ARG A 226 -11.73 3.07 4.21
C ARG A 226 -11.77 2.95 2.69
N ASN A 227 -12.20 3.99 1.99
CA ASN A 227 -12.08 4.03 0.52
C ASN A 227 -10.63 4.39 0.12
N TYR A 228 -9.71 3.43 0.27
CA TYR A 228 -8.33 3.56 -0.20
C TYR A 228 -8.28 3.47 -1.73
N GLU A 229 -7.68 4.47 -2.35
CA GLU A 229 -7.62 4.60 -3.81
C GLU A 229 -6.56 3.67 -4.41
N VAL A 230 -6.82 3.24 -5.64
CA VAL A 230 -5.82 2.58 -6.48
C VAL A 230 -4.79 3.62 -6.91
N LEU A 231 -3.52 3.36 -6.62
CA LEU A 231 -2.41 4.25 -6.98
C LEU A 231 -1.60 3.69 -8.14
N ASP A 232 -1.22 4.57 -9.07
CA ASP A 232 -0.22 4.32 -10.12
C ASP A 232 0.89 5.37 -10.05
N LEU A 233 1.46 5.52 -8.85
CA LEU A 233 2.57 6.42 -8.59
C LEU A 233 3.87 5.63 -8.60
N SER A 234 4.94 6.22 -9.11
CA SER A 234 6.26 5.63 -8.98
C SER A 234 6.72 5.61 -7.52
N PHE A 235 7.63 4.69 -7.20
CA PHE A 235 8.29 4.64 -5.89
C PHE A 235 8.99 5.98 -5.54
N LYS A 236 9.46 6.73 -6.55
CA LYS A 236 10.07 8.06 -6.36
C LYS A 236 9.04 9.10 -5.91
N GLU A 237 7.86 9.11 -6.53
CA GLU A 237 6.78 10.05 -6.19
C GLU A 237 6.21 9.82 -4.78
N LEU A 238 6.29 8.58 -4.27
CA LEU A 238 5.89 8.24 -2.90
C LEU A 238 6.95 8.57 -1.84
N ASN A 239 8.21 8.77 -2.24
CA ASN A 239 9.31 9.05 -1.33
C ASN A 239 9.53 10.55 -1.06
N LEU A 240 8.65 11.41 -1.59
CA LEU A 240 8.66 12.88 -1.42
C LEU A 240 7.97 13.32 -0.12
#